data_AF-A0A2U1MQT6-F1
#
_entry.id   AF-A0A2U1MQT6-F1
#
_cell.length_a   1.000
_cell.length_b   1.000
_cell.length_c   1.000
_cell.angle_alpha   90.00
_cell.angle_beta   90.00
_cell.angle_gamma   90.00
#
_symmetry.space_group_name_H-M   'P 1'
#
loop_
_entity.id
_entity.type
_entity.pdbx_description
1 polymer ?
#
loop_
_entity_poly.entity_id
_entity_poly.type
_entity_poly.pdbx_seq_one_letter_code
_entity_poly.pdbx_strand_id
1 'polypeptide(L)'
;MGPFMLPAYIWAGYKSSLDVATIWQGETVFFSVLMLTLALISDIDIESEKYRRLGSARLEFYVLKRILLLRKYNGSICFVPAPGFEDVGEASGSCVDSMRPLKPRQHGYQGPKFDLQNANWGKFDGPFVSIWLHNVQWGAENTLAAPDAKLPQVNEDPIHAAVEASQRRMKEN
;
A
#
# COMPACT_ATOMS: atom_id res chain seq x y z
N MET A 1 4.72 -2.57 -24.46
CA MET A 1 5.97 -1.78 -24.44
C MET A 1 7.06 -2.66 -25.06
N GLY A 2 7.62 -2.29 -26.21
CA GLY A 2 8.55 -3.17 -26.95
C GLY A 2 9.95 -3.26 -26.30
N PRO A 3 10.71 -4.34 -26.54
CA PRO A 3 11.98 -4.64 -25.86
C PRO A 3 13.11 -3.62 -26.13
N PHE A 4 12.94 -2.69 -27.07
CA PHE A 4 13.95 -1.69 -27.44
C PHE A 4 13.76 -0.32 -26.78
N MET A 5 12.69 -0.10 -26.00
CA MET A 5 12.32 1.23 -25.52
C MET A 5 13.00 1.61 -24.19
N LEU A 6 13.29 0.62 -23.33
CA LEU A 6 13.92 0.85 -22.02
C LEU A 6 15.33 1.46 -22.10
N PRO A 7 16.24 0.98 -22.98
CA PRO A 7 17.58 1.56 -23.09
C PRO A 7 17.57 3.01 -23.58
N ALA A 8 16.66 3.34 -24.51
CA ALA A 8 16.50 4.69 -25.03
C ALA A 8 15.97 5.66 -23.97
N TYR A 9 15.05 5.21 -23.12
CA TYR A 9 14.47 6.03 -22.04
C TYR A 9 15.50 6.39 -20.97
N ILE A 10 16.38 5.44 -20.63
CA ILE A 10 17.49 5.65 -19.68
C ILE A 10 18.51 6.61 -20.27
N TRP A 11 18.90 6.42 -21.54
CA TRP A 11 19.89 7.28 -22.19
C TRP A 11 19.39 8.72 -22.37
N ALA A 12 18.11 8.90 -22.67
CA ALA A 12 17.49 10.23 -22.78
C ALA A 12 17.34 10.96 -21.44
N GLY A 13 17.58 10.29 -20.30
CA GLY A 13 17.59 10.91 -18.99
C GLY A 13 16.23 11.39 -18.50
N TYR A 14 15.14 10.79 -18.98
CA TYR A 14 13.78 11.13 -18.53
C TYR A 14 13.62 10.85 -17.03
N LYS A 15 13.01 11.79 -16.32
CA LYS A 15 12.73 11.71 -14.89
C LYS A 15 11.24 11.93 -14.65
N SER A 16 10.68 11.14 -13.75
CA SER A 16 9.30 11.30 -13.26
C SER A 16 9.32 11.32 -11.75
N SER A 17 8.43 12.09 -11.15
CA SER A 17 8.20 12.05 -9.70
C SER A 17 7.57 10.70 -9.32
N LEU A 18 7.84 10.23 -8.11
CA LEU A 18 7.41 8.92 -7.63
C LEU A 18 7.03 9.02 -6.15
N ASP A 19 5.89 8.44 -5.81
CA ASP A 19 5.42 8.41 -4.42
C ASP A 19 6.15 7.34 -3.60
N VAL A 20 6.48 7.71 -2.37
CA VAL A 20 7.13 6.83 -1.40
C VAL A 20 6.28 6.76 -0.14
N ALA A 21 5.78 5.56 0.15
CA ALA A 21 5.09 5.27 1.40
C ALA A 21 6.11 5.09 2.52
N THR A 22 5.91 5.80 3.63
CA THR A 22 6.71 5.65 4.85
C THR A 22 5.97 4.78 5.85
N ILE A 23 6.56 3.67 6.24
CA ILE A 23 5.96 2.67 7.12
C ILE A 23 6.74 2.68 8.43
N TRP A 24 6.01 2.80 9.53
CA TRP A 24 6.58 2.80 10.87
C TRP A 24 6.27 1.47 11.56
N GLN A 25 7.32 0.81 12.05
CA GLN A 25 7.20 -0.41 12.84
C GLN A 25 8.08 -0.28 14.10
N GLY A 26 7.46 0.09 15.22
CA GLY A 26 8.18 0.36 16.46
C GLY A 26 9.20 1.49 16.28
N GLU A 27 10.49 1.20 16.45
CA GLU A 27 11.57 2.19 16.24
C GLU A 27 12.16 2.16 14.82
N THR A 28 11.66 1.27 13.96
CA THR A 28 12.15 1.09 12.60
C THR A 28 11.23 1.77 11.58
N VAL A 29 11.85 2.36 10.56
CA VAL A 29 11.16 3.03 9.46
C VAL A 29 11.53 2.32 8.17
N PHE A 30 10.51 1.93 7.41
CA PHE A 30 10.65 1.34 6.10
C PHE A 30 10.07 2.28 5.05
N PHE A 31 10.64 2.23 3.85
CA PHE A 31 10.16 2.98 2.70
C PHE A 31 9.68 1.98 1.65
N SER A 32 8.45 2.15 1.17
CA SER A 32 7.89 1.34 0.08
C SER A 32 7.54 2.25 -1.09
N VAL A 33 7.91 1.81 -2.29
CA VAL A 33 7.65 2.55 -3.53
C VAL A 33 6.43 1.99 -4.26
N LEU A 34 6.18 0.69 -4.14
CA LEU A 34 5.21 -0.02 -4.96
C LEU A 34 3.89 -0.27 -4.20
N MET A 35 3.94 -1.16 -3.22
CA MET A 35 2.77 -1.62 -2.49
C MET A 35 3.15 -2.20 -1.13
N LEU A 36 2.16 -2.30 -0.25
CA LEU A 36 2.22 -3.03 1.02
C LEU A 36 1.05 -4.01 1.09
N THR A 37 1.34 -5.27 1.35
CA THR A 37 0.35 -6.35 1.44
C THR A 37 0.37 -6.98 2.82
N LEU A 38 -0.80 -7.26 3.37
CA LEU A 38 -0.97 -7.98 4.64
C LEU A 38 -1.85 -9.22 4.45
N ALA A 39 -1.77 -10.13 5.42
CA ALA A 39 -2.58 -11.34 5.51
C ALA A 39 -2.32 -12.35 4.38
N LEU A 40 -3.35 -12.82 3.66
CA LEU A 40 -3.23 -13.90 2.67
C LEU A 40 -2.08 -13.73 1.69
N ILE A 41 -1.90 -12.50 1.20
CA ILE A 41 -0.97 -12.23 0.11
C ILE A 41 0.46 -12.07 0.61
N SER A 42 0.65 -11.49 1.80
CA SER A 42 1.97 -11.54 2.45
C SER A 42 2.38 -12.97 2.79
N ASP A 43 1.42 -13.83 3.17
CA ASP A 43 1.70 -15.26 3.41
C ASP A 43 2.11 -15.98 2.11
N ILE A 44 1.49 -15.66 0.98
CA ILE A 44 1.88 -16.22 -0.33
C ILE A 44 3.26 -15.73 -0.75
N ASP A 45 3.52 -14.42 -0.64
CA ASP A 45 4.80 -13.84 -1.02
C ASP A 45 5.95 -14.46 -0.22
N ILE A 46 5.81 -14.60 1.10
CA ILE A 46 6.87 -15.17 1.95
C ILE A 46 7.02 -16.68 1.75
N GLU A 47 5.92 -17.44 1.64
CA GLU A 47 6.01 -18.90 1.54
C GLU A 47 6.46 -19.37 0.16
N SER A 48 6.08 -18.64 -0.88
CA SER A 48 6.45 -18.97 -2.26
C SER A 48 7.94 -18.75 -2.56
N GLU A 49 8.68 -17.99 -1.73
CA GLU A 49 10.13 -17.83 -1.88
C GLU A 49 10.90 -19.15 -1.78
N LYS A 50 10.36 -20.16 -1.08
CA LYS A 50 10.94 -21.51 -1.02
C LYS A 50 11.03 -22.17 -2.40
N TYR A 51 10.15 -21.77 -3.32
CA TYR A 51 10.02 -22.34 -4.67
C TYR A 51 10.42 -21.32 -5.74
N ARG A 52 11.35 -20.43 -5.44
CA ARG A 52 11.89 -19.45 -6.40
C ARG A 52 12.38 -20.09 -7.71
N ARG A 53 12.77 -21.37 -7.68
CA ARG A 53 13.15 -22.18 -8.86
C ARG A 53 11.99 -22.46 -9.84
N LEU A 54 10.74 -22.35 -9.39
CA LEU A 54 9.55 -22.62 -10.21
C LEU A 54 9.09 -21.41 -11.04
N GLY A 55 9.81 -20.28 -10.98
CA GLY A 55 9.46 -19.08 -11.73
C GLY A 55 8.12 -18.48 -11.27
N SER A 56 7.28 -18.05 -12.22
CA SER A 56 5.97 -17.44 -11.94
C SER A 56 4.95 -18.42 -11.34
N ALA A 57 5.04 -19.71 -11.71
CA ALA A 57 4.11 -20.76 -11.25
C ALA A 57 4.11 -20.94 -9.72
N ARG A 58 5.16 -20.49 -9.03
CA ARG A 58 5.26 -20.55 -7.56
C ARG A 58 4.13 -19.80 -6.86
N LEU A 59 3.69 -18.67 -7.42
CA LEU A 59 2.62 -17.86 -6.83
C LEU A 59 1.28 -18.56 -6.99
N GLU A 60 0.99 -19.08 -8.19
CA GLU A 60 -0.26 -19.77 -8.51
C GLU A 60 -0.48 -21.01 -7.62
N PHE A 61 0.56 -21.82 -7.42
CA PHE A 61 0.46 -23.01 -6.57
C PHE A 61 0.14 -22.66 -5.11
N TYR A 62 0.80 -21.61 -4.58
CA TYR A 62 0.57 -21.18 -3.21
C TYR A 62 -0.77 -20.49 -3.02
N VAL A 63 -1.21 -19.69 -3.99
CA VAL A 63 -2.54 -19.11 -4.03
C VAL A 63 -3.58 -20.23 -3.96
N LEU A 64 -3.48 -21.25 -4.80
CA LEU A 64 -4.42 -22.37 -4.79
C LEU A 64 -4.47 -23.07 -3.43
N LYS A 65 -3.30 -23.38 -2.86
CA LYS A 65 -3.19 -24.00 -1.54
C LYS A 65 -3.84 -23.14 -0.45
N ARG A 66 -3.61 -21.83 -0.48
CA ARG A 66 -4.12 -20.89 0.54
C ARG A 66 -5.60 -20.55 0.35
N ILE A 67 -6.14 -20.61 -0.87
CA ILE A 67 -7.58 -20.50 -1.12
C ILE A 67 -8.32 -21.71 -0.54
N LEU A 68 -7.77 -22.91 -0.70
CA LEU A 68 -8.35 -24.14 -0.12
C LEU A 68 -8.29 -24.15 1.42
N LEU A 69 -7.34 -23.44 2.02
CA LEU A 69 -7.15 -23.30 3.47
C LEU A 69 -7.20 -21.82 3.89
N LEU A 70 -8.32 -21.16 3.59
CA LEU A 70 -8.44 -19.72 3.78
C LEU A 70 -8.33 -19.34 5.26
N ARG A 71 -7.28 -18.58 5.59
CA ARG A 71 -7.07 -18.04 6.93
C ARG A 71 -7.73 -16.67 7.03
N LYS A 72 -8.44 -16.45 8.13
CA LYS A 72 -8.97 -15.13 8.51
C LYS A 72 -8.03 -14.49 9.52
N TYR A 73 -7.75 -13.20 9.34
CA TYR A 73 -6.85 -12.42 10.17
C TYR A 73 -7.67 -11.37 10.90
N ASN A 74 -7.89 -11.58 12.19
CA ASN A 74 -8.59 -10.60 13.02
C ASN A 74 -7.68 -9.39 13.25
N GLY A 75 -8.16 -8.21 12.89
CA GLY A 75 -7.44 -6.97 13.08
C GLY A 75 -8.37 -5.77 13.07
N SER A 76 -7.75 -4.62 13.31
CA SER A 76 -8.36 -3.30 13.15
C SER A 76 -7.46 -2.49 12.23
N ILE A 77 -8.05 -1.83 11.24
CA ILE A 77 -7.36 -0.90 10.35
C ILE A 77 -7.91 0.48 10.64
N CYS A 78 -7.04 1.43 10.95
CA CYS A 78 -7.39 2.84 11.03
C CYS A 78 -6.75 3.58 9.86
N PHE A 79 -7.51 4.46 9.22
CA PHE A 79 -7.07 5.26 8.09
C PHE A 79 -7.69 6.65 8.14
N VAL A 80 -7.09 7.59 7.43
CA VAL A 80 -7.64 8.94 7.26
C VAL A 80 -8.25 9.01 5.86
N PRO A 81 -9.56 9.28 5.72
CA PRO A 81 -10.19 9.41 4.41
C PRO A 81 -9.64 10.62 3.65
N ALA A 82 -9.45 10.47 2.34
CA ALA A 82 -9.25 11.57 1.42
C ALA A 82 -10.53 12.41 1.34
N PRO A 83 -10.41 13.71 1.02
CA PRO A 83 -11.56 14.56 0.74
C PRO A 83 -12.48 13.91 -0.30
N GLY A 84 -13.77 13.76 0.04
CA GLY A 84 -14.77 13.08 -0.81
C GLY A 84 -14.96 11.57 -0.53
N PHE A 85 -14.18 10.99 0.38
CA PHE A 85 -14.27 9.58 0.82
C PHE A 85 -14.59 9.45 2.31
N GLU A 86 -15.14 10.49 2.91
CA GLU A 86 -15.42 10.57 4.36
C GLU A 86 -16.50 9.60 4.84
N ASP A 87 -17.28 9.04 3.92
CA ASP A 87 -18.29 7.99 4.10
C ASP A 87 -17.69 6.56 4.08
N VAL A 88 -16.40 6.41 3.79
CA VAL A 88 -15.71 5.11 3.80
C VAL A 88 -15.25 4.80 5.23
N GLY A 89 -15.73 3.67 5.76
CA GLY A 89 -15.37 3.17 7.09
C GLY A 89 -16.24 3.71 8.21
N GLU A 90 -16.12 3.10 9.39
CA GLU A 90 -16.84 3.58 10.57
C GLU A 90 -16.08 4.77 11.17
N ALA A 91 -16.79 5.88 11.40
CA ALA A 91 -16.21 7.04 12.05
C ALA A 91 -15.75 6.66 13.46
N SER A 92 -14.45 6.74 13.69
CA SER A 92 -13.84 6.43 14.98
C SER A 92 -13.19 7.69 15.54
N GLY A 93 -13.22 7.83 16.87
CA GLY A 93 -12.34 8.78 17.55
C GLY A 93 -10.87 8.47 17.29
N SER A 94 -9.97 9.29 17.84
CA SER A 94 -8.52 9.17 17.70
C SER A 94 -8.03 7.71 17.79
N CYS A 95 -7.71 7.11 16.65
CA CYS A 95 -7.00 5.82 16.60
C CYS A 95 -5.54 5.95 17.12
N VAL A 96 -5.10 7.17 17.41
CA VAL A 96 -3.74 7.54 17.79
C VAL A 96 -3.43 7.18 19.25
N ASP A 97 -4.44 7.02 20.12
CA ASP A 97 -4.21 6.61 21.52
C ASP A 97 -3.53 5.24 21.64
N SER A 98 -3.69 4.38 20.63
CA SER A 98 -3.01 3.08 20.54
C SER A 98 -1.60 3.18 19.95
N MET A 99 -1.28 4.28 19.26
CA MET A 99 0.02 4.53 18.66
C MET A 99 0.91 5.20 19.70
N ARG A 100 1.72 4.41 20.41
CA ARG A 100 2.78 4.97 21.27
C ARG A 100 3.56 5.98 20.42
N PRO A 101 3.86 7.20 20.92
CA PRO A 101 4.58 8.20 20.14
C PRO A 101 5.88 7.58 19.64
N LEU A 102 5.92 7.34 18.34
CA LEU A 102 7.09 6.82 17.64
C LEU A 102 8.18 7.85 17.88
N LYS A 103 9.17 7.54 18.72
CA LYS A 103 10.31 8.44 18.93
C LYS A 103 11.00 8.57 17.58
N PRO A 104 10.96 9.73 16.92
CA PRO A 104 11.57 9.86 15.61
C PRO A 104 13.07 9.68 15.79
N ARG A 105 13.71 8.82 14.98
CA ARG A 105 15.17 8.84 14.89
C ARG A 105 15.59 10.26 14.50
N GLN A 106 16.55 10.83 15.23
CA GLN A 106 17.03 12.19 14.98
C GLN A 106 17.69 12.38 13.60
N HIS A 107 17.97 11.30 12.88
CA HIS A 107 18.66 11.31 11.59
C HIS A 107 17.83 10.55 10.55
N GLY A 108 17.40 11.23 9.49
CA GLY A 108 16.65 10.67 8.35
C GLY A 108 15.38 11.45 7.99
N TYR A 109 14.77 11.13 6.84
CA TYR A 109 13.46 11.64 6.45
C TYR A 109 12.38 11.08 7.39
N GLN A 110 11.65 11.95 8.07
CA GLN A 110 10.64 11.58 9.08
C GLN A 110 9.21 11.54 8.51
N GLY A 111 9.06 11.57 7.19
CA GLY A 111 7.75 11.70 6.56
C GLY A 111 7.17 13.12 6.65
N PRO A 112 5.96 13.32 6.10
CA PRO A 112 5.22 14.57 6.24
C PRO A 112 4.83 14.79 7.71
N LYS A 113 4.92 16.04 8.18
CA LYS A 113 4.38 16.42 9.49
C LYS A 113 2.85 16.47 9.36
N PHE A 114 2.19 15.39 9.72
CA PHE A 114 0.73 15.29 9.71
C PHE A 114 0.20 15.30 11.14
N ASP A 115 -0.78 16.15 11.42
CA ASP A 115 -1.44 16.17 12.73
C ASP A 115 -2.40 14.98 12.83
N LEU A 116 -1.86 13.87 13.29
CA LEU A 116 -2.60 12.63 13.46
C LEU A 116 -3.72 12.77 14.50
N GLN A 117 -3.57 13.64 15.51
CA GLN A 117 -4.49 13.69 16.64
C GLN A 117 -5.83 14.35 16.28
N ASN A 118 -5.79 15.34 15.39
CA ASN A 118 -6.97 16.09 14.96
C ASN A 118 -7.56 15.59 13.63
N ALA A 119 -7.06 14.47 13.09
CA ALA A 119 -7.58 13.90 11.86
C ALA A 119 -8.90 13.14 12.08
N ASN A 120 -9.78 13.17 11.09
CA ASN A 120 -10.99 12.37 11.07
C ASN A 120 -10.62 10.92 10.75
N TRP A 121 -10.54 10.05 11.75
CA TRP A 121 -10.15 8.66 11.55
C TRP A 121 -11.36 7.79 11.14
N GLY A 122 -11.20 7.06 10.05
CA GLY A 122 -12.03 5.91 9.71
C GLY A 122 -11.43 4.65 10.28
N LYS A 123 -12.29 3.70 10.68
CA LYS A 123 -11.87 2.40 11.20
C LYS A 123 -12.61 1.27 10.47
N PHE A 124 -11.87 0.20 10.19
CA PHE A 124 -12.40 -1.09 9.80
C PHE A 124 -12.03 -2.12 10.84
N ASP A 125 -13.03 -2.75 11.45
CA ASP A 125 -12.85 -3.90 12.34
C ASP A 125 -13.31 -5.16 11.64
N GLY A 126 -12.51 -6.22 11.73
CA GLY A 126 -13.00 -7.53 11.32
C GLY A 126 -11.93 -8.58 11.06
N PRO A 127 -12.38 -9.81 10.76
CA PRO A 127 -11.54 -10.80 10.12
C PRO A 127 -11.28 -10.38 8.66
N PHE A 128 -10.06 -9.92 8.37
CA PHE A 128 -9.61 -9.66 7.02
C PHE A 128 -9.07 -10.94 6.37
N VAL A 129 -9.31 -11.11 5.07
CA VAL A 129 -8.66 -12.15 4.27
C VAL A 129 -7.34 -11.62 3.69
N SER A 130 -7.36 -10.42 3.12
CA SER A 130 -6.16 -9.73 2.63
C SER A 130 -6.36 -8.22 2.64
N ILE A 131 -5.27 -7.47 2.83
CA ILE A 131 -5.26 -6.00 2.77
C ILE A 131 -4.14 -5.58 1.83
N TRP A 132 -4.45 -4.73 0.87
CA TRP A 132 -3.56 -4.31 -0.21
C TRP A 132 -3.54 -2.79 -0.29
N LEU A 133 -2.38 -2.20 -0.09
CA LEU A 133 -2.14 -0.76 -0.22
C LEU A 133 -1.21 -0.53 -1.41
N HIS A 134 -1.65 0.26 -2.38
CA HIS A 134 -0.91 0.50 -3.63
C HIS A 134 -0.59 1.98 -3.80
N ASN A 135 0.67 2.28 -4.11
CA ASN A 135 1.07 3.61 -4.57
C ASN A 135 0.91 3.76 -6.09
N VAL A 136 0.87 2.64 -6.82
CA VAL A 136 0.85 2.62 -8.29
C VAL A 136 -0.27 1.76 -8.82
N GLN A 137 -0.62 1.97 -10.10
CA GLN A 137 -1.75 1.27 -10.71
C GLN A 137 -1.56 -0.23 -10.87
N TRP A 138 -0.33 -0.65 -11.17
CA TRP A 138 0.00 -2.03 -11.51
C TRP A 138 0.71 -2.72 -10.34
N GLY A 139 0.09 -3.77 -9.80
CA GLY A 139 0.72 -4.63 -8.79
C GLY A 139 1.63 -5.70 -9.41
N ALA A 140 1.39 -6.04 -10.68
CA ALA A 140 2.20 -6.93 -11.51
C ALA A 140 1.97 -6.62 -13.00
N GLU A 141 2.74 -7.23 -13.90
CA GLU A 141 2.63 -7.04 -15.36
C GLU A 141 1.21 -7.26 -15.89
N ASN A 142 0.47 -8.21 -15.32
CA ASN A 142 -0.89 -8.57 -15.69
C ASN A 142 -1.94 -8.17 -14.65
N THR A 143 -1.57 -7.41 -13.62
CA THR A 143 -2.45 -7.11 -12.49
C THR A 143 -2.56 -5.59 -12.30
N LEU A 144 -3.58 -5.01 -12.96
CA LEU A 144 -4.00 -3.63 -12.72
C LEU A 144 -4.78 -3.56 -11.41
N ALA A 145 -4.06 -3.48 -10.29
CA ALA A 145 -4.65 -3.54 -8.97
C ALA A 145 -5.34 -2.22 -8.60
N ALA A 146 -4.79 -1.07 -8.98
CA ALA A 146 -5.32 0.23 -8.55
C ALA A 146 -5.44 1.18 -9.76
N PRO A 147 -6.42 0.99 -10.66
CA PRO A 147 -6.51 1.74 -11.92
C PRO A 147 -6.46 3.27 -11.74
N ASP A 148 -6.95 3.78 -10.61
CA ASP A 148 -6.99 5.22 -10.33
C ASP A 148 -5.72 5.77 -9.65
N ALA A 149 -4.77 4.91 -9.24
CA ALA A 149 -3.55 5.32 -8.53
C ALA A 149 -2.56 6.01 -9.47
N LYS A 150 -2.68 7.33 -9.63
CA LYS A 150 -1.81 8.10 -10.52
C LYS A 150 -0.47 8.38 -9.84
N LEU A 151 0.61 8.26 -10.62
CA LEU A 151 1.89 8.85 -10.22
C LEU A 151 1.76 10.38 -10.23
N PRO A 152 2.39 11.06 -9.26
CA PRO A 152 2.34 12.51 -9.19
C PRO A 152 2.98 13.09 -10.45
N GLN A 153 2.18 13.85 -11.20
CA GLN A 153 2.74 14.71 -12.23
C GLN A 153 3.51 15.82 -11.54
N VAL A 154 4.53 16.38 -12.21
CA VAL A 154 5.47 17.38 -11.64
C VAL A 154 4.77 18.60 -11.00
N ASN A 155 3.46 18.80 -11.24
CA ASN A 155 2.67 19.93 -10.77
C ASN A 155 1.47 19.55 -9.86
N GLU A 156 1.31 18.30 -9.42
CA GLU A 156 0.23 17.90 -8.50
C GLU A 156 0.76 17.56 -7.11
N ASP A 157 -0.02 17.88 -6.07
CA ASP A 157 0.31 17.53 -4.69
C ASP A 157 0.24 16.01 -4.50
N PRO A 158 1.39 15.32 -4.33
CA PRO A 158 1.49 13.86 -4.44
C PRO A 158 0.66 13.12 -3.39
N ILE A 159 0.52 13.71 -2.22
CA ILE A 159 -0.14 13.10 -1.06
C ILE A 159 -1.65 12.97 -1.29
N HIS A 160 -2.27 13.91 -1.99
CA HIS A 160 -3.72 13.91 -2.18
C HIS A 160 -4.16 12.86 -3.21
N ALA A 161 -3.41 12.71 -4.30
CA ALA A 161 -3.74 11.79 -5.39
C ALA A 161 -3.66 10.30 -4.99
N ALA A 162 -2.65 9.90 -4.22
CA ALA A 162 -2.45 8.52 -3.80
C ALA A 162 -3.49 8.02 -2.78
N VAL A 163 -3.92 8.91 -1.87
CA VAL A 163 -4.92 8.58 -0.84
C VAL A 163 -6.31 8.45 -1.47
N GLU A 164 -6.67 9.33 -2.41
CA GLU A 164 -7.97 9.30 -3.10
C GLU A 164 -8.17 8.00 -3.91
N ALA A 165 -7.13 7.58 -4.65
CA ALA A 165 -7.17 6.37 -5.46
C ALA A 165 -7.31 5.08 -4.63
N SER A 166 -6.68 5.03 -3.45
CA SER A 166 -6.75 3.88 -2.56
C SER A 166 -8.14 3.70 -1.94
N GLN A 167 -8.93 4.78 -1.83
CA GLN A 167 -10.20 4.79 -1.10
C GLN A 167 -11.43 4.64 -1.99
N ARG A 168 -11.38 5.05 -3.26
CA ARG A 168 -12.44 4.71 -4.25
C ARG A 168 -12.71 3.21 -4.31
N ARG A 169 -11.66 2.40 -4.26
CA ARG A 169 -11.77 0.94 -4.30
C ARG A 169 -12.41 0.32 -3.06
N MET A 170 -12.41 1.02 -1.92
CA MET A 170 -13.11 0.56 -0.71
C MET A 170 -14.62 0.83 -0.75
N LYS A 171 -15.11 1.69 -1.66
CA LYS A 171 -16.55 1.90 -1.89
C LYS A 171 -17.17 0.91 -2.87
N GLU A 172 -16.37 0.35 -3.79
CA GLU A 172 -16.85 -0.51 -4.87
C GLU A 172 -16.93 -2.00 -4.50
N ASN A 173 -16.48 -2.37 -3.29
CA ASN A 173 -16.61 -3.70 -2.69
C ASN A 173 -17.53 -3.64 -1.47
#